data_AF-A0A4Y1ZUP8-F1
#
_entry.id   AF-A0A4Y1ZUP8-F1
#
_cell.length_a   1.000
_cell.length_b   1.000
_cell.length_c   1.000
_cell.angle_alpha   90.00
_cell.angle_beta   90.00
_cell.angle_gamma   90.00
#
_symmetry.space_group_name_H-M   'P 1'
#
loop_
_entity.id
_entity.type
_entity.pdbx_description
1 polymer ?
#
loop_
_entity_poly.entity_id
_entity_poly.type
_entity_poly.pdbx_seq_one_letter_code
_entity_poly.pdbx_strand_id
1 'polypeptide(L)'
;GVLTRWTLGMIHLQNICFEIEKFCDVKLTSSEHVDTRPSRIALDNEDAAKLSQWLSEHNPFPKIDVIMSIDSGIVGEDVKPEGSQYVVVDGGHLLHKIVWRQQATFGATDERYVQYLNNKYGQDIAVIFDGFPDDDKKSTKNYERLRQAAHFSPDKALQKANICVQQAVEDADLTIVNTAISVAPQYDYVRVVGEDIDLLVLLIALASTHSNVFFQKCGRGKTPDSYYSTTSFNHKFSNELLFIHAISGYDITSALFGHGENKFNSLFLKHEELLNRAATFLNPQATTEQVTASGENVLVALYGRDPATQNLDELRYHSFVKAAAKTKFNLARLPPTTDAAQLHAMRSYQCKHGWETKKIP
;
A
#
# COMPACT_ATOMS: atom_id res chain seq x y z
N GLY A 1 -12.51 -23.54 -19.25
CA GLY A 1 -11.59 -22.38 -19.33
C GLY A 1 -11.38 -21.79 -17.96
N VAL A 2 -10.47 -20.82 -17.82
CA VAL A 2 -10.20 -20.11 -16.54
C VAL A 2 -11.49 -19.54 -15.94
N LEU A 3 -12.43 -19.10 -16.78
CA LEU A 3 -13.76 -18.65 -16.41
C LEU A 3 -14.59 -19.74 -15.70
N THR A 4 -14.60 -20.97 -16.23
CA THR A 4 -15.32 -22.12 -15.64
C THR A 4 -14.78 -22.51 -14.25
N ARG A 5 -13.48 -22.35 -14.02
CA ARG A 5 -12.86 -22.60 -12.69
C ARG A 5 -13.26 -21.52 -11.68
N TRP A 6 -13.42 -20.28 -12.14
CA TRP A 6 -13.92 -19.17 -11.32
C TRP A 6 -15.40 -19.35 -10.95
N THR A 7 -16.25 -19.73 -11.92
CA THR A 7 -17.70 -19.92 -11.67
C THR A 7 -17.97 -21.09 -10.72
N LEU A 8 -17.28 -22.21 -10.89
CA LEU A 8 -17.40 -23.37 -9.98
C LEU A 8 -16.75 -23.10 -8.62
N GLY A 9 -15.63 -22.36 -8.60
CA GLY A 9 -14.96 -21.95 -7.35
C GLY A 9 -15.84 -21.12 -6.44
N MET A 10 -16.69 -20.24 -6.99
CA MET A 10 -17.63 -19.41 -6.22
C MET A 10 -18.70 -20.24 -5.50
N ILE A 11 -19.20 -21.32 -6.14
CA ILE A 11 -20.16 -22.25 -5.53
C ILE A 11 -19.50 -23.00 -4.35
N HIS A 12 -18.24 -23.40 -4.50
CA HIS A 12 -17.48 -24.03 -3.43
C HIS A 12 -17.16 -23.05 -2.29
N LEU A 13 -16.85 -21.80 -2.61
CA LEU A 13 -16.60 -20.75 -1.62
C LEU A 13 -17.85 -20.46 -0.80
N GLN A 14 -19.03 -20.46 -1.43
CA GLN A 14 -20.31 -20.31 -0.74
C GLN A 14 -20.58 -21.46 0.25
N ASN A 15 -20.27 -22.71 -0.13
CA ASN A 15 -20.40 -23.85 0.76
C ASN A 15 -19.40 -23.79 1.93
N ILE A 16 -18.18 -23.30 1.68
CA ILE A 16 -17.17 -23.09 2.73
C ILE A 16 -17.63 -22.00 3.70
N CYS A 17 -18.14 -20.86 3.21
CA CYS A 17 -18.70 -19.81 4.06
C CYS A 17 -19.86 -20.34 4.91
N PHE A 18 -20.75 -21.15 4.33
CA PHE A 18 -21.88 -21.72 5.05
C PHE A 18 -21.45 -22.72 6.14
N GLU A 19 -20.47 -23.57 5.87
CA GLU A 19 -19.92 -24.48 6.88
C GLU A 19 -19.11 -23.74 7.96
N ILE A 20 -18.44 -22.62 7.63
CA ILE A 20 -17.78 -21.74 8.60
C ILE A 20 -18.81 -21.04 9.49
N GLU A 21 -19.91 -20.52 8.93
CA GLU A 21 -21.01 -19.91 9.70
C GLU A 21 -21.63 -20.92 10.67
N LYS A 22 -21.78 -22.17 10.24
CA LYS A 22 -22.28 -23.28 11.05
C LYS A 22 -21.29 -23.75 12.11
N PHE A 23 -19.99 -23.74 11.80
CA PHE A 23 -18.92 -24.08 12.75
C PHE A 23 -18.76 -23.02 13.85
N CYS A 24 -18.92 -21.74 13.47
CA CYS A 24 -18.74 -20.61 14.37
C CYS A 24 -20.02 -20.19 15.12
N ASP A 25 -21.19 -20.74 14.77
CA ASP A 25 -22.52 -20.35 15.28
C ASP A 25 -22.81 -18.84 15.15
N VAL A 26 -22.30 -18.23 14.06
CA VAL A 26 -22.52 -16.83 13.73
C VAL A 26 -23.26 -16.75 12.40
N LYS A 27 -24.49 -16.21 12.41
CA LYS A 27 -25.22 -15.84 11.19
C LYS A 27 -24.80 -14.44 10.76
N LEU A 28 -24.14 -14.32 9.61
CA LEU A 28 -23.88 -13.03 8.98
C LEU A 28 -25.19 -12.51 8.38
N THR A 29 -25.98 -11.77 9.15
CA THR A 29 -27.18 -11.11 8.60
C THR A 29 -26.79 -9.84 7.83
N SER A 30 -27.09 -9.91 6.54
CA SER A 30 -27.03 -8.92 5.47
C SER A 30 -27.19 -7.43 5.84
N SER A 31 -26.08 -6.69 5.73
CA SER A 31 -26.05 -5.34 5.14
C SER A 31 -24.80 -5.05 4.30
N GLU A 32 -23.78 -5.91 4.31
CA GLU A 32 -22.50 -5.71 3.61
C GLU A 32 -22.39 -6.44 2.26
N HIS A 33 -23.46 -7.10 1.82
CA HIS A 33 -23.50 -7.85 0.56
C HIS A 33 -24.43 -7.19 -0.47
N VAL A 34 -24.25 -5.89 -0.73
CA VAL A 34 -25.03 -5.17 -1.75
C VAL A 34 -24.66 -5.62 -3.17
N ASP A 35 -23.42 -6.05 -3.38
CA ASP A 35 -22.90 -6.44 -4.70
C ASP A 35 -23.19 -7.89 -5.09
N THR A 36 -23.64 -8.74 -4.16
CA THR A 36 -24.09 -10.10 -4.47
C THR A 36 -25.58 -10.15 -4.83
N ARG A 37 -26.25 -8.99 -4.93
CA ARG A 37 -27.66 -8.93 -5.32
C ARG A 37 -27.82 -9.45 -6.76
N PRO A 38 -28.81 -10.32 -7.02
CA PRO A 38 -29.04 -10.90 -8.36
C PRO A 38 -29.15 -9.85 -9.47
N SER A 39 -29.69 -8.67 -9.17
CA SER A 39 -29.82 -7.57 -10.12
C SER A 39 -28.48 -6.92 -10.51
N ARG A 40 -27.50 -6.85 -9.60
CA ARG A 40 -26.17 -6.30 -9.90
C ARG A 40 -25.30 -7.30 -10.62
N ILE A 41 -25.36 -8.57 -10.21
CA ILE A 41 -24.72 -9.68 -10.93
C ILE A 41 -25.21 -9.76 -12.37
N ALA A 42 -26.52 -9.59 -12.59
CA ALA A 42 -27.08 -9.58 -13.94
C ALA A 42 -26.58 -8.39 -14.78
N LEU A 43 -26.46 -7.19 -14.18
CA LEU A 43 -25.99 -5.98 -14.86
C LEU A 43 -24.50 -6.07 -15.21
N ASP A 44 -23.66 -6.52 -14.27
CA ASP A 44 -22.22 -6.69 -14.46
C ASP A 44 -21.92 -7.74 -15.54
N ASN A 45 -22.70 -8.82 -15.60
CA ASN A 45 -22.58 -9.83 -16.66
C ASN A 45 -22.95 -9.26 -18.04
N GLU A 46 -23.96 -8.40 -18.11
CA GLU A 46 -24.39 -7.76 -19.35
C GLU A 46 -23.38 -6.71 -19.82
N ASP A 47 -22.79 -5.95 -18.89
CA ASP A 47 -21.77 -4.95 -19.17
C ASP A 47 -20.42 -5.58 -19.52
N ALA A 48 -20.05 -6.70 -18.88
CA ALA A 48 -18.89 -7.50 -19.25
C ALA A 48 -19.03 -8.07 -20.67
N ALA A 49 -20.24 -8.49 -21.05
CA ALA A 49 -20.52 -8.96 -22.42
C ALA A 49 -20.39 -7.83 -23.44
N LYS A 50 -20.95 -6.64 -23.15
CA LYS A 50 -20.83 -5.44 -24.00
C LYS A 50 -19.38 -4.98 -24.14
N LEU A 51 -18.61 -4.98 -23.06
CA LEU A 51 -17.19 -4.62 -23.06
C LEU A 51 -16.35 -5.63 -23.85
N SER A 52 -16.63 -6.93 -23.67
CA SER A 52 -15.95 -7.99 -24.42
C SER A 52 -16.25 -7.92 -25.92
N GLN A 53 -17.49 -7.60 -26.29
CA GLN A 53 -17.87 -7.40 -27.68
C GLN A 53 -17.20 -6.15 -28.26
N TRP A 54 -17.22 -5.03 -27.53
CA TRP A 54 -16.57 -3.79 -27.97
C TRP A 54 -15.06 -3.96 -28.17
N LEU A 55 -14.36 -4.65 -27.26
CA LEU A 55 -12.93 -4.96 -27.39
C LEU A 55 -12.61 -5.91 -28.55
N SER A 56 -13.56 -6.77 -28.93
CA SER A 56 -13.40 -7.66 -30.10
C SER A 56 -13.52 -6.90 -31.43
N GLU A 57 -14.36 -5.86 -31.47
CA GLU A 57 -14.61 -5.03 -32.65
C GLU A 57 -13.64 -3.84 -32.74
N HIS A 58 -13.11 -3.36 -31.60
CA HIS A 58 -12.23 -2.19 -31.48
C HIS A 58 -10.98 -2.53 -30.68
N ASN A 59 -10.26 -3.57 -31.09
CA ASN A 59 -9.03 -3.99 -30.39
C ASN A 59 -7.99 -2.85 -30.39
N PRO A 60 -7.73 -2.19 -29.25
CA PRO A 60 -6.86 -1.02 -29.20
C PRO A 60 -5.37 -1.38 -29.17
N PHE A 61 -5.04 -2.68 -29.23
CA PHE A 61 -3.69 -3.18 -29.15
C PHE A 61 -3.24 -3.78 -30.50
N PRO A 62 -2.37 -3.13 -31.26
CA PRO A 62 -1.72 -3.76 -32.40
C PRO A 62 -0.81 -4.90 -31.91
N LYS A 63 -0.83 -6.05 -32.59
CA LYS A 63 0.15 -7.11 -32.36
C LYS A 63 1.49 -6.68 -32.94
N ILE A 64 2.44 -6.38 -32.08
CA ILE A 64 3.84 -6.15 -32.42
C ILE A 64 4.74 -6.84 -31.37
N ASP A 65 5.79 -7.51 -31.83
CA ASP A 65 6.67 -8.36 -31.02
C ASP A 65 7.76 -7.58 -30.23
N VAL A 66 7.69 -6.25 -30.20
CA VAL A 66 8.50 -5.37 -29.33
C VAL A 66 7.71 -4.10 -29.03
N ILE A 67 7.70 -3.61 -27.78
CA ILE A 67 7.17 -2.27 -27.44
C ILE A 67 8.13 -1.51 -26.52
N MET A 68 8.54 -0.33 -26.99
CA MET A 68 9.33 0.71 -26.29
C MET A 68 8.45 1.89 -25.81
N SER A 69 9.03 2.67 -24.89
CA SER A 69 8.53 3.66 -23.92
C SER A 69 7.87 4.95 -24.44
N ILE A 70 7.13 5.62 -23.54
CA ILE A 70 6.83 7.07 -23.58
C ILE A 70 6.77 7.53 -22.10
N ASP A 71 7.86 7.87 -21.41
CA ASP A 71 8.22 9.28 -21.16
C ASP A 71 9.61 9.48 -20.47
N SER A 72 10.33 8.43 -20.04
CA SER A 72 11.55 8.67 -19.21
C SER A 72 12.75 7.75 -19.39
N GLY A 73 12.75 6.85 -20.37
CA GLY A 73 14.01 6.42 -21.01
C GLY A 73 15.15 5.94 -20.12
N ILE A 74 14.90 5.31 -18.96
CA ILE A 74 15.91 4.54 -18.22
C ILE A 74 15.25 3.27 -17.69
N VAL A 75 15.54 2.16 -18.36
CA VAL A 75 15.48 0.82 -17.79
C VAL A 75 16.85 0.64 -17.13
N GLY A 76 16.90 0.48 -15.81
CA GLY A 76 18.12 -0.05 -15.18
C GLY A 76 18.37 -1.41 -15.81
N GLU A 77 19.43 -1.52 -16.61
CA GLU A 77 19.81 -2.75 -17.27
C GLU A 77 19.82 -3.91 -16.27
N ASP A 78 19.56 -5.12 -16.77
CA ASP A 78 19.83 -6.41 -16.11
C ASP A 78 21.35 -6.61 -15.83
N VAL A 79 22.06 -5.56 -15.42
CA VAL A 79 23.40 -5.68 -14.86
C VAL A 79 23.17 -6.14 -13.43
N LYS A 80 23.38 -7.45 -13.18
CA LYS A 80 23.65 -7.92 -11.82
C LYS A 80 24.72 -6.99 -11.26
N PRO A 81 24.43 -6.24 -10.18
CA PRO A 81 25.41 -5.30 -9.67
C PRO A 81 26.70 -6.06 -9.34
N GLU A 82 27.82 -5.65 -9.92
CA GLU A 82 29.12 -6.18 -9.53
C GLU A 82 29.43 -5.63 -8.13
N GLY A 83 29.34 -6.49 -7.11
CA GLY A 83 29.54 -6.08 -5.71
C GLY A 83 28.75 -6.94 -4.73
N SER A 84 28.95 -6.63 -3.45
CA SER A 84 28.15 -7.19 -2.36
C SER A 84 26.72 -6.67 -2.41
N GLN A 85 25.75 -7.55 -2.17
CA GLN A 85 24.33 -7.19 -2.21
C GLN A 85 23.58 -7.69 -0.98
N TYR A 86 22.58 -6.94 -0.55
CA TYR A 86 21.62 -7.37 0.47
C TYR A 86 20.19 -7.20 -0.03
N VAL A 87 19.32 -8.18 0.23
CA VAL A 87 17.92 -8.12 -0.19
C VAL A 87 17.00 -8.16 1.02
N VAL A 88 16.17 -7.13 1.16
CA VAL A 88 15.09 -7.08 2.14
C VAL A 88 13.78 -7.36 1.41
N VAL A 89 13.10 -8.44 1.76
CA VAL A 89 11.89 -8.91 1.10
C VAL A 89 10.69 -8.70 2.01
N ASP A 90 9.65 -8.07 1.49
CA ASP A 90 8.34 -8.06 2.14
C ASP A 90 7.77 -9.50 2.18
N GLY A 91 7.52 -9.98 3.38
CA GLY A 91 6.95 -11.29 3.65
C GLY A 91 5.53 -11.43 3.10
N GLY A 92 4.72 -10.38 3.14
CA GLY A 92 3.38 -10.34 2.53
C GLY A 92 3.48 -10.59 1.03
N HIS A 93 4.30 -9.80 0.34
CA HIS A 93 4.63 -9.99 -1.06
C HIS A 93 5.14 -11.41 -1.37
N LEU A 94 6.05 -11.95 -0.56
CA LEU A 94 6.62 -13.28 -0.76
C LEU A 94 5.53 -14.35 -0.81
N LEU A 95 4.57 -14.31 0.12
CA LEU A 95 3.49 -15.30 0.21
C LEU A 95 2.72 -15.46 -1.10
N HIS A 96 2.55 -14.38 -1.86
CA HIS A 96 1.86 -14.37 -3.14
C HIS A 96 2.70 -14.89 -4.32
N LYS A 97 4.02 -15.07 -4.17
CA LYS A 97 4.89 -15.53 -5.27
C LYS A 97 4.85 -17.03 -5.50
N ILE A 98 4.55 -17.81 -4.48
CA ILE A 98 4.50 -19.27 -4.60
C ILE A 98 3.06 -19.72 -4.71
N VAL A 99 2.71 -20.32 -5.85
CA VAL A 99 1.40 -20.97 -6.02
C VAL A 99 1.37 -22.27 -5.23
N TRP A 100 0.46 -22.36 -4.28
CA TRP A 100 0.23 -23.56 -3.47
C TRP A 100 -0.43 -24.63 -4.32
N ARG A 101 0.12 -25.85 -4.29
CA ARG A 101 -0.46 -26.99 -5.02
C ARG A 101 -1.49 -27.68 -4.13
N GLN A 102 -2.62 -28.08 -4.71
CA GLN A 102 -3.59 -28.93 -4.02
C GLN A 102 -2.89 -30.21 -3.56
N GLN A 103 -3.14 -30.62 -2.30
CA GLN A 103 -2.56 -31.80 -1.64
C GLN A 103 -1.06 -31.72 -1.30
N ALA A 104 -0.41 -30.57 -1.46
CA ALA A 104 0.96 -30.39 -0.96
C ALA A 104 0.98 -30.26 0.57
N THR A 105 2.02 -30.81 1.21
CA THR A 105 2.26 -30.61 2.64
C THR A 105 2.78 -29.19 2.89
N PHE A 106 2.62 -28.69 4.12
CA PHE A 106 3.21 -27.41 4.53
C PHE A 106 4.73 -27.39 4.35
N GLY A 107 5.43 -28.44 4.79
CA GLY A 107 6.88 -28.54 4.61
C GLY A 107 7.33 -28.47 3.14
N ALA A 108 6.61 -29.13 2.22
CA ALA A 108 6.92 -29.04 0.79
C ALA A 108 6.63 -27.64 0.21
N THR A 109 5.69 -26.90 0.81
CA THR A 109 5.42 -25.50 0.46
C THR A 109 6.50 -24.57 1.00
N ASP A 110 6.93 -24.79 2.24
CA ASP A 110 8.00 -24.02 2.90
C ASP A 110 9.35 -24.17 2.17
N GLU A 111 9.70 -25.41 1.77
CA GLU A 111 10.89 -25.68 0.97
C GLU A 111 10.86 -24.91 -0.37
N ARG A 112 9.68 -24.71 -0.96
CA ARG A 112 9.56 -23.94 -2.20
C ARG A 112 9.79 -22.45 -1.98
N TYR A 113 9.41 -21.90 -0.83
CA TYR A 113 9.76 -20.53 -0.47
C TYR A 113 11.27 -20.37 -0.27
N VAL A 114 11.90 -21.28 0.47
CA VAL A 114 13.36 -21.32 0.68
C VAL A 114 14.10 -21.42 -0.67
N GLN A 115 13.71 -22.37 -1.51
CA GLN A 115 14.30 -22.56 -2.84
C GLN A 115 14.12 -21.32 -3.72
N TYR A 116 12.94 -20.70 -3.69
CA TYR A 116 12.68 -19.49 -4.45
C TYR A 116 13.62 -18.35 -4.04
N LEU A 117 13.75 -18.08 -2.74
CA LEU A 117 14.60 -17.01 -2.23
C LEU A 117 16.08 -17.26 -2.56
N ASN A 118 16.57 -18.47 -2.29
CA ASN A 118 17.95 -18.83 -2.58
C ASN A 118 18.28 -18.75 -4.08
N ASN A 119 17.38 -19.23 -4.93
CA ASN A 119 17.60 -19.22 -6.39
C ASN A 119 17.51 -17.81 -6.98
N LYS A 120 16.63 -16.95 -6.44
CA LYS A 120 16.39 -15.62 -7.00
C LYS A 120 17.36 -14.57 -6.44
N TYR A 121 17.66 -14.62 -5.15
CA TYR A 121 18.31 -13.51 -4.44
C TYR A 121 19.66 -13.88 -3.79
N GLY A 122 19.96 -15.16 -3.54
CA GLY A 122 21.24 -15.60 -2.95
C GLY A 122 21.15 -15.87 -1.44
N GLN A 123 22.20 -15.54 -0.67
CA GLN A 123 22.28 -15.82 0.78
C GLN A 123 22.08 -14.60 1.69
N ASP A 124 22.45 -13.41 1.23
CA ASP A 124 22.32 -12.16 2.00
C ASP A 124 20.90 -11.59 1.88
N ILE A 125 19.96 -12.22 2.57
CA ILE A 125 18.52 -11.92 2.48
C ILE A 125 17.91 -11.82 3.88
N ALA A 126 17.08 -10.80 4.09
CA ALA A 126 16.11 -10.73 5.18
C ALA A 126 14.68 -10.76 4.63
N VAL A 127 13.81 -11.55 5.26
CA VAL A 127 12.36 -11.53 5.01
C VAL A 127 11.67 -10.93 6.23
N ILE A 128 10.86 -9.89 6.03
CA ILE A 128 10.17 -9.20 7.11
C ILE A 128 8.68 -9.48 7.03
N PHE A 129 8.09 -10.02 8.09
CA PHE A 129 6.65 -10.27 8.18
C PHE A 129 5.97 -9.26 9.11
N ASP A 130 4.67 -9.06 8.88
CA ASP A 130 3.78 -8.32 9.76
C ASP A 130 3.80 -8.86 11.19
N GLY A 131 3.66 -7.91 12.11
CA GLY A 131 3.40 -8.15 13.53
C GLY A 131 1.96 -8.49 13.82
N PHE A 132 1.78 -9.37 14.80
CA PHE A 132 0.47 -9.72 15.32
C PHE A 132 0.47 -9.57 16.84
N PRO A 133 0.26 -8.37 17.40
CA PRO A 133 0.32 -8.17 18.86
C PRO A 133 -0.71 -9.05 19.58
N ASP A 134 -0.35 -9.64 20.72
CA ASP A 134 -1.12 -10.70 21.39
C ASP A 134 -2.53 -10.29 21.88
N ASP A 135 -2.82 -8.99 21.98
CA ASP A 135 -3.96 -8.50 22.75
C ASP A 135 -5.28 -8.32 21.98
N ASP A 136 -5.27 -8.37 20.63
CA ASP A 136 -6.46 -7.97 19.87
C ASP A 136 -7.31 -9.16 19.39
N LYS A 137 -8.09 -9.75 20.32
CA LYS A 137 -8.98 -10.91 20.07
C LYS A 137 -10.06 -10.67 19.00
N LYS A 138 -10.19 -9.46 18.43
CA LYS A 138 -11.21 -9.11 17.42
C LYS A 138 -10.65 -8.70 16.06
N SER A 139 -9.34 -8.78 15.84
CA SER A 139 -8.72 -8.44 14.55
C SER A 139 -8.98 -9.49 13.47
N THR A 140 -9.19 -9.06 12.22
CA THR A 140 -9.22 -9.92 11.02
C THR A 140 -7.90 -10.69 10.82
N LYS A 141 -6.81 -10.24 11.44
CA LYS A 141 -5.49 -10.91 11.45
C LYS A 141 -5.42 -12.14 12.39
N ASN A 142 -6.48 -12.47 13.13
CA ASN A 142 -6.54 -13.63 14.03
C ASN A 142 -6.34 -14.99 13.35
N TYR A 143 -6.76 -15.15 12.09
CA TYR A 143 -6.58 -16.42 11.38
C TYR A 143 -5.10 -16.71 11.09
N GLU A 144 -4.30 -15.68 10.80
CA GLU A 144 -2.86 -15.83 10.60
C GLU A 144 -2.13 -16.11 11.92
N ARG A 145 -2.59 -15.52 13.04
CA ARG A 145 -2.13 -15.88 14.40
C ARG A 145 -2.33 -17.37 14.70
N LEU A 146 -3.51 -17.91 14.44
CA LEU A 146 -3.81 -19.34 14.67
C LEU A 146 -2.93 -20.25 13.81
N ARG A 147 -2.55 -19.81 12.59
CA ARG A 147 -1.60 -20.54 11.73
C ARG A 147 -0.16 -20.51 12.25
N GLN A 148 0.32 -19.36 12.75
CA GLN A 148 1.65 -19.24 13.38
C GLN A 148 1.75 -20.07 14.67
N ALA A 149 0.75 -19.97 15.54
CA ALA A 149 0.67 -20.74 16.78
C ALA A 149 0.68 -22.25 16.53
N ALA A 150 0.09 -22.71 15.42
CA ALA A 150 0.06 -24.11 15.02
C ALA A 150 1.38 -24.64 14.41
N HIS A 151 2.47 -23.87 14.40
CA HIS A 151 3.77 -24.25 13.83
C HIS A 151 3.79 -24.46 12.29
N PHE A 152 2.81 -23.91 11.57
CA PHE A 152 2.69 -23.99 10.11
C PHE A 152 2.97 -22.63 9.45
N SER A 153 4.08 -22.00 9.84
CA SER A 153 4.45 -20.67 9.34
C SER A 153 5.81 -20.73 8.62
N PRO A 154 5.93 -20.10 7.43
CA PRO A 154 7.16 -20.12 6.63
C PRO A 154 8.39 -19.56 7.35
N ASP A 155 8.20 -18.64 8.30
CA ASP A 155 9.26 -18.03 9.12
C ASP A 155 10.23 -19.05 9.73
N LYS A 156 9.72 -20.11 10.36
CA LYS A 156 10.56 -21.13 11.01
C LYS A 156 11.36 -21.95 10.02
N ALA A 157 10.80 -22.21 8.84
CA ALA A 157 11.49 -22.96 7.80
C ALA A 157 12.59 -22.11 7.16
N LEU A 158 12.33 -20.82 6.94
CA LEU A 158 13.31 -19.85 6.46
C LEU A 158 14.48 -19.71 7.44
N GLN A 159 14.21 -19.58 8.74
CA GLN A 159 15.26 -19.52 9.78
C GLN A 159 16.13 -20.79 9.79
N LYS A 160 15.53 -21.98 9.66
CA LYS A 160 16.27 -23.25 9.55
C LYS A 160 17.14 -23.33 8.30
N ALA A 161 16.79 -22.59 7.25
CA ALA A 161 17.56 -22.49 6.01
C ALA A 161 18.62 -21.37 6.06
N ASN A 162 18.91 -20.81 7.24
CA ASN A 162 19.82 -19.68 7.46
C ASN A 162 19.39 -18.37 6.75
N ILE A 163 18.10 -18.22 6.45
CA ILE A 163 17.55 -16.95 5.93
C ILE A 163 17.17 -16.09 7.15
N CYS A 164 17.59 -14.82 7.15
CA CYS A 164 17.22 -13.89 8.20
C CYS A 164 15.71 -13.63 8.12
N VAL A 165 15.00 -13.77 9.23
CA VAL A 165 13.57 -13.47 9.31
C VAL A 165 13.33 -12.55 10.50
N GLN A 166 12.64 -11.44 10.25
CA GLN A 166 12.19 -10.54 11.30
C GLN A 166 10.67 -10.42 11.26
N GLN A 167 10.11 -10.11 12.42
CA GLN A 167 8.70 -9.81 12.56
C GLN A 167 8.55 -8.39 13.08
N ALA A 168 7.74 -7.59 12.41
CA ALA A 168 7.41 -6.25 12.88
C ALA A 168 6.55 -6.30 14.14
N VAL A 169 6.42 -5.17 14.85
CA VAL A 169 5.52 -5.07 16.01
C VAL A 169 4.06 -4.97 15.56
N GLU A 170 3.83 -4.29 14.44
CA GLU A 170 2.50 -4.08 13.84
C GLU A 170 2.63 -4.25 12.32
N ASP A 171 2.80 -3.14 11.60
CA ASP A 171 3.01 -3.12 10.16
C ASP A 171 4.49 -3.29 9.78
N ALA A 172 4.76 -4.06 8.72
CA ALA A 172 6.11 -4.40 8.28
C ALA A 172 6.82 -3.30 7.48
N ASP A 173 6.11 -2.34 6.89
CA ASP A 173 6.68 -1.41 5.90
C ASP A 173 7.86 -0.63 6.45
N LEU A 174 7.68 -0.02 7.62
CA LEU A 174 8.73 0.76 8.25
C LEU A 174 9.92 -0.12 8.66
N THR A 175 9.66 -1.35 9.13
CA THR A 175 10.72 -2.30 9.50
C THR A 175 11.52 -2.74 8.28
N ILE A 176 10.86 -2.94 7.13
CA ILE A 176 11.51 -3.24 5.85
C ILE A 176 12.46 -2.10 5.46
N VAL A 177 11.96 -0.86 5.46
CA VAL A 177 12.75 0.31 5.06
C VAL A 177 13.92 0.57 6.03
N ASN A 178 13.68 0.50 7.33
CA ASN A 178 14.73 0.69 8.33
C ASN A 178 15.79 -0.41 8.27
N THR A 179 15.39 -1.67 8.01
CA THR A 179 16.34 -2.76 7.80
C THR A 179 17.25 -2.44 6.61
N ALA A 180 16.67 -2.04 5.48
CA ALA A 180 17.45 -1.66 4.30
C ALA A 180 18.42 -0.51 4.56
N ILE A 181 17.99 0.54 5.27
CA ILE A 181 18.84 1.68 5.65
C ILE A 181 19.98 1.22 6.58
N SER A 182 19.70 0.37 7.57
CA SER A 182 20.70 -0.09 8.54
C SER A 182 21.83 -0.92 7.93
N VAL A 183 21.53 -1.70 6.89
CA VAL A 183 22.52 -2.53 6.19
C VAL A 183 23.18 -1.80 5.03
N ALA A 184 22.62 -0.68 4.56
CA ALA A 184 23.15 0.09 3.43
C ALA A 184 24.65 0.44 3.54
N PRO A 185 25.21 0.81 4.71
CA PRO A 185 26.64 1.09 4.81
C PRO A 185 27.57 -0.12 4.61
N GLN A 186 27.04 -1.34 4.68
CA GLN A 186 27.82 -2.59 4.67
C GLN A 186 27.86 -3.27 3.29
N TYR A 187 27.01 -2.85 2.36
CA TYR A 187 26.83 -3.50 1.07
C TYR A 187 26.89 -2.48 -0.07
N ASP A 188 27.41 -2.92 -1.21
CA ASP A 188 27.47 -2.08 -2.41
C ASP A 188 26.07 -1.80 -2.97
N TYR A 189 25.14 -2.74 -2.78
CA TYR A 189 23.76 -2.64 -3.26
C TYR A 189 22.76 -3.23 -2.25
N VAL A 190 21.75 -2.45 -1.85
CA VAL A 190 20.62 -2.93 -1.04
C VAL A 190 19.34 -2.83 -1.84
N ARG A 191 18.58 -3.92 -1.90
CA ARG A 191 17.29 -3.97 -2.59
C ARG A 191 16.15 -4.26 -1.64
N VAL A 192 15.11 -3.45 -1.71
CA VAL A 192 13.82 -3.70 -1.07
C VAL A 192 12.86 -4.27 -2.10
N VAL A 193 12.38 -5.48 -1.86
CA VAL A 193 11.46 -6.20 -2.76
C VAL A 193 10.06 -6.15 -2.19
N GLY A 194 9.13 -5.57 -2.96
CA GLY A 194 7.72 -5.48 -2.59
C GLY A 194 6.82 -5.19 -3.80
N GLU A 195 5.51 -5.20 -3.58
CA GLU A 195 4.52 -4.73 -4.58
C GLU A 195 3.97 -3.34 -4.25
N ASP A 196 3.97 -2.97 -2.98
CA ASP A 196 3.33 -1.77 -2.48
C ASP A 196 4.12 -0.50 -2.79
N ILE A 197 3.41 0.52 -3.24
CA ILE A 197 3.97 1.84 -3.58
C ILE A 197 4.41 2.56 -2.30
N ASP A 198 3.78 2.24 -1.18
CA ASP A 198 4.04 2.83 0.13
C ASP A 198 5.49 2.56 0.57
N LEU A 199 6.01 1.36 0.30
CA LEU A 199 7.43 1.03 0.49
C LEU A 199 8.35 1.93 -0.34
N LEU A 200 8.00 2.21 -1.59
CA LEU A 200 8.78 3.11 -2.44
C LEU A 200 8.74 4.54 -1.91
N VAL A 201 7.57 5.02 -1.48
CA VAL A 201 7.39 6.35 -0.88
C VAL A 201 8.22 6.50 0.40
N LEU A 202 8.16 5.51 1.29
CA LEU A 202 8.95 5.47 2.52
C LEU A 202 10.45 5.42 2.24
N LEU A 203 10.90 4.65 1.24
CA LEU A 203 12.31 4.59 0.84
C LEU A 203 12.80 5.93 0.30
N ILE A 204 12.05 6.60 -0.57
CA ILE A 204 12.42 7.91 -1.12
C ILE A 204 12.57 8.92 0.01
N ALA A 205 11.67 8.90 0.99
CA ALA A 205 11.72 9.84 2.10
C ALA A 205 12.84 9.54 3.10
N LEU A 206 12.95 8.28 3.55
CA LEU A 206 13.82 7.89 4.66
C LEU A 206 15.25 7.54 4.23
N ALA A 207 15.42 7.03 3.01
CA ALA A 207 16.70 6.61 2.45
C ALA A 207 17.22 7.54 1.34
N SER A 208 16.71 8.79 1.25
CA SER A 208 17.12 9.79 0.23
C SER A 208 18.62 10.06 0.19
N THR A 209 19.33 9.88 1.31
CA THR A 209 20.78 10.08 1.40
C THR A 209 21.60 8.85 0.98
N HIS A 210 20.96 7.70 0.77
CA HIS A 210 21.62 6.44 0.45
C HIS A 210 21.49 6.15 -1.05
N SER A 211 22.56 6.38 -1.81
CA SER A 211 22.59 6.17 -3.26
C SER A 211 22.63 4.70 -3.68
N ASN A 212 22.84 3.79 -2.74
CA ASN A 212 22.96 2.36 -2.96
C ASN A 212 21.71 1.56 -2.53
N VAL A 213 20.60 2.24 -2.19
CA VAL A 213 19.33 1.61 -1.83
C VAL A 213 18.35 1.71 -3.00
N PHE A 214 17.76 0.58 -3.37
CA PHE A 214 16.86 0.48 -4.53
C PHE A 214 15.56 -0.24 -4.14
N PHE A 215 14.45 0.20 -4.72
CA PHE A 215 13.19 -0.54 -4.69
C PHE A 215 13.09 -1.44 -5.92
N GLN A 216 12.84 -2.73 -5.71
CA GLN A 216 12.63 -3.73 -6.76
C GLN A 216 11.16 -4.12 -6.81
N LYS A 217 10.47 -3.65 -7.85
CA LYS A 217 9.13 -4.11 -8.18
C LYS A 217 9.20 -5.36 -9.03
N CYS A 218 8.69 -6.47 -8.50
CA CYS A 218 8.68 -7.72 -9.24
C CYS A 218 7.75 -7.66 -10.46
N GLY A 219 8.26 -8.09 -11.62
CA GLY A 219 7.46 -8.24 -12.83
C GLY A 219 6.39 -9.32 -12.69
N ARG A 220 5.38 -9.29 -13.57
CA ARG A 220 4.30 -10.27 -13.62
C ARG A 220 4.35 -11.01 -14.97
N GLY A 221 4.41 -12.33 -14.90
CA GLY A 221 4.44 -13.17 -16.10
C GLY A 221 5.75 -13.02 -16.86
N LYS A 222 5.71 -12.42 -18.05
CA LYS A 222 6.89 -12.21 -18.90
C LYS A 222 7.54 -10.83 -18.71
N THR A 223 6.93 -9.93 -17.93
CA THR A 223 7.56 -8.64 -17.69
C THR A 223 8.73 -8.79 -16.74
N PRO A 224 9.88 -8.17 -17.02
CA PRO A 224 11.03 -8.19 -16.13
C PRO A 224 10.75 -7.39 -14.85
N ASP A 225 11.60 -7.59 -13.84
CA ASP A 225 11.58 -6.78 -12.63
C ASP A 225 12.00 -5.33 -12.95
N SER A 226 11.42 -4.36 -12.25
CA SER A 226 11.75 -2.94 -12.39
C SER A 226 12.47 -2.44 -11.13
N TYR A 227 13.48 -1.61 -11.31
CA TYR A 227 14.30 -1.08 -10.23
C TYR A 227 14.18 0.44 -10.18
N TYR A 228 14.01 0.98 -8.97
CA TYR A 228 13.87 2.41 -8.74
C TYR A 228 14.90 2.84 -7.70
N SER A 229 15.77 3.77 -8.07
CA SER A 229 16.69 4.39 -7.12
C SER A 229 15.93 5.40 -6.26
N THR A 230 16.25 5.45 -4.97
CA THR A 230 15.77 6.50 -4.05
C THR A 230 16.20 7.90 -4.48
N THR A 231 17.32 8.01 -5.19
CA THR A 231 17.88 9.28 -5.70
C THR A 231 17.31 9.72 -7.05
N SER A 232 16.54 8.87 -7.74
CA SER A 232 15.96 9.22 -9.05
C SER A 232 14.74 10.15 -8.97
N PHE A 233 14.13 10.28 -7.79
CA PHE A 233 12.98 11.17 -7.60
C PHE A 233 13.46 12.58 -7.23
N ASN A 234 12.96 13.57 -7.96
CA ASN A 234 13.37 14.96 -7.80
C ASN A 234 13.19 15.42 -6.34
N HIS A 235 14.32 15.72 -5.68
CA HIS A 235 14.47 15.96 -4.25
C HIS A 235 13.72 17.18 -3.68
N LYS A 236 12.95 17.90 -4.50
CA LYS A 236 12.33 19.16 -4.04
C LYS A 236 11.33 18.95 -2.89
N PHE A 237 10.79 17.73 -2.71
CA PHE A 237 9.74 17.43 -1.73
C PHE A 237 9.91 16.12 -0.96
N SER A 238 11.12 15.53 -0.88
CA SER A 238 11.30 14.19 -0.29
C SER A 238 10.92 14.14 1.19
N ASN A 239 11.13 15.24 1.93
CA ASN A 239 10.77 15.32 3.35
C ASN A 239 9.26 15.47 3.53
N GLU A 240 8.63 16.28 2.68
CA GLU A 240 7.20 16.55 2.68
C GLU A 240 6.39 15.39 2.12
N LEU A 241 7.01 14.46 1.38
CA LEU A 241 6.37 13.28 0.82
C LEU A 241 5.73 12.40 1.90
N LEU A 242 6.39 12.22 3.04
CA LEU A 242 5.82 11.50 4.20
C LEU A 242 4.55 12.17 4.70
N PHE A 243 4.56 13.50 4.78
CA PHE A 243 3.38 14.26 5.18
C PHE A 243 2.25 14.12 4.15
N ILE A 244 2.56 14.29 2.86
CA ILE A 244 1.60 14.16 1.77
C ILE A 244 0.95 12.78 1.79
N HIS A 245 1.76 11.73 1.91
CA HIS A 245 1.29 10.35 1.98
C HIS A 245 0.38 10.15 3.21
N ALA A 246 0.85 10.51 4.41
CA ALA A 246 0.08 10.38 5.65
C ALA A 246 -1.25 11.15 5.62
N ILE A 247 -1.28 12.39 5.10
CA ILE A 247 -2.52 13.19 5.06
C ILE A 247 -3.47 12.78 3.93
N SER A 248 -2.96 12.16 2.87
CA SER A 248 -3.78 11.67 1.76
C SER A 248 -4.54 10.38 2.08
N GLY A 249 -4.06 9.61 3.06
CA GLY A 249 -4.66 8.36 3.52
C GLY A 249 -3.70 7.19 3.37
N TYR A 250 -2.92 6.93 4.42
CA TYR A 250 -2.10 5.74 4.62
C TYR A 250 -2.87 4.74 5.51
N ASP A 251 -2.44 3.50 5.68
CA ASP A 251 -3.19 2.41 6.35
C ASP A 251 -3.82 2.77 7.73
N ILE A 252 -3.25 3.75 8.44
CA ILE A 252 -3.69 4.24 9.74
C ILE A 252 -4.42 5.61 9.70
N THR A 253 -4.50 6.27 8.53
CA THR A 253 -5.24 7.52 8.31
C THR A 253 -6.33 7.33 7.25
N SER A 254 -7.55 7.82 7.53
CA SER A 254 -8.67 7.63 6.60
C SER A 254 -8.48 8.45 5.32
N ALA A 255 -8.59 7.83 4.16
CA ALA A 255 -8.57 8.54 2.88
C ALA A 255 -9.78 9.47 2.72
N LEU A 256 -9.56 10.67 2.16
CA LEU A 256 -10.64 11.61 1.87
C LEU A 256 -11.39 11.20 0.59
N PHE A 257 -12.72 11.06 0.69
CA PHE A 257 -13.53 10.56 -0.41
C PHE A 257 -13.43 11.43 -1.67
N GLY A 258 -12.92 10.86 -2.77
CA GLY A 258 -12.73 11.56 -4.04
C GLY A 258 -11.47 12.42 -4.13
N HIS A 259 -10.55 12.28 -3.16
CA HIS A 259 -9.27 12.97 -3.11
C HIS A 259 -8.12 11.95 -2.94
N GLY A 260 -7.68 11.35 -4.05
CA GLY A 260 -6.53 10.44 -4.05
C GLY A 260 -5.18 11.17 -4.06
N GLU A 261 -4.10 10.41 -3.86
CA GLU A 261 -2.71 10.92 -3.74
C GLU A 261 -2.30 11.87 -4.86
N ASN A 262 -2.65 11.56 -6.12
CA ASN A 262 -2.33 12.41 -7.27
C ASN A 262 -2.90 13.83 -7.14
N LYS A 263 -4.04 13.99 -6.46
CA LYS A 263 -4.64 15.31 -6.24
C LYS A 263 -3.83 16.11 -5.21
N PHE A 264 -3.34 15.46 -4.16
CA PHE A 264 -2.42 16.07 -3.21
C PHE A 264 -1.09 16.44 -3.89
N ASN A 265 -0.47 15.52 -4.64
CA ASN A 265 0.75 15.82 -5.40
C ASN A 265 0.55 17.03 -6.33
N SER A 266 -0.57 17.08 -7.05
CA SER A 266 -0.90 18.23 -7.90
C SER A 266 -1.11 19.54 -7.13
N LEU A 267 -1.57 19.47 -5.88
CA LEU A 267 -1.81 20.62 -5.02
C LEU A 267 -0.48 21.20 -4.52
N PHE A 268 0.42 20.36 -3.99
CA PHE A 268 1.74 20.78 -3.50
C PHE A 268 2.64 21.30 -4.63
N LEU A 269 2.52 20.75 -5.84
CA LEU A 269 3.21 21.28 -7.03
C LEU A 269 2.71 22.67 -7.46
N LYS A 270 1.43 22.98 -7.24
CA LYS A 270 0.83 24.27 -7.61
C LYS A 270 1.00 25.34 -6.54
N HIS A 271 1.05 24.93 -5.27
CA HIS A 271 1.07 25.81 -4.11
C HIS A 271 2.26 25.46 -3.22
N GLU A 272 3.47 25.87 -3.64
CA GLU A 272 4.70 25.63 -2.88
C GLU A 272 4.64 26.22 -1.45
N GLU A 273 3.80 27.24 -1.23
CA GLU A 273 3.52 27.80 0.10
C GLU A 273 2.94 26.78 1.11
N LEU A 274 2.30 25.71 0.63
CA LEU A 274 1.80 24.62 1.48
C LEU A 274 2.93 23.74 2.01
N LEU A 275 4.14 23.78 1.42
CA LEU A 275 5.31 23.05 1.91
C LEU A 275 5.78 23.59 3.26
N ASN A 276 5.68 24.91 3.48
CA ASN A 276 5.94 25.50 4.80
C ASN A 276 4.98 24.96 5.87
N ARG A 277 3.78 24.56 5.47
CA ARG A 277 2.79 23.93 6.36
C ARG A 277 3.12 22.46 6.60
N ALA A 278 3.59 21.76 5.57
CA ALA A 278 4.16 20.42 5.71
C ALA A 278 5.37 20.40 6.67
N ALA A 279 6.23 21.43 6.64
CA ALA A 279 7.36 21.56 7.56
C ALA A 279 6.94 21.62 9.04
N THR A 280 5.74 22.11 9.35
CA THR A 280 5.18 22.04 10.71
C THR A 280 4.96 20.59 11.15
N PHE A 281 4.53 19.72 10.24
CA PHE A 281 4.41 18.28 10.50
C PHE A 281 5.77 17.59 10.60
N LEU A 282 6.84 18.24 10.12
CA LEU A 282 8.19 17.72 10.27
C LEU A 282 8.81 18.06 11.64
N ASN A 283 8.26 19.03 12.37
CA ASN A 283 8.80 19.49 13.64
C ASN A 283 8.26 18.66 14.83
N PRO A 284 9.11 17.90 15.57
CA PRO A 284 8.70 17.14 16.76
C PRO A 284 8.25 18.00 17.94
N GLN A 285 8.55 19.29 17.92
CA GLN A 285 8.16 20.27 18.95
C GLN A 285 6.96 21.11 18.50
N ALA A 286 6.30 20.76 17.39
CA ALA A 286 5.10 21.44 16.95
C ALA A 286 3.99 21.28 17.99
N THR A 287 3.35 22.39 18.34
CA THR A 287 2.18 22.39 19.22
C THR A 287 0.98 21.78 18.51
N THR A 288 0.02 21.27 19.29
CA THR A 288 -1.23 20.74 18.75
C THR A 288 -1.93 21.76 17.86
N GLU A 289 -1.95 23.02 18.26
CA GLU A 289 -2.57 24.13 17.52
C GLU A 289 -1.88 24.38 16.17
N GLN A 290 -0.55 24.30 16.13
CA GLN A 290 0.20 24.47 14.87
C GLN A 290 -0.07 23.33 13.89
N VAL A 291 -0.14 22.09 14.39
CA VAL A 291 -0.42 20.90 13.59
C VAL A 291 -1.84 20.92 13.03
N THR A 292 -2.83 21.16 13.89
CA THR A 292 -4.24 21.22 13.49
C THR A 292 -4.49 22.35 12.50
N ALA A 293 -4.00 23.56 12.79
CA ALA A 293 -4.12 24.70 11.89
C ALA A 293 -3.45 24.43 10.54
N SER A 294 -2.27 23.82 10.51
CA SER A 294 -1.56 23.48 9.27
C SER A 294 -2.30 22.41 8.46
N GLY A 295 -2.85 21.39 9.11
CA GLY A 295 -3.63 20.34 8.47
C GLY A 295 -4.94 20.85 7.87
N GLU A 296 -5.73 21.60 8.64
CA GLU A 296 -6.94 22.25 8.14
C GLU A 296 -6.66 23.10 6.90
N ASN A 297 -5.61 23.90 6.98
CA ASN A 297 -5.15 24.77 5.93
C ASN A 297 -4.83 24.02 4.63
N VAL A 298 -4.19 22.85 4.72
CA VAL A 298 -3.96 21.98 3.55
C VAL A 298 -5.28 21.45 3.00
N LEU A 299 -6.24 21.09 3.86
CA LEU A 299 -7.55 20.64 3.40
C LEU A 299 -8.37 21.75 2.75
N VAL A 300 -8.36 22.98 3.28
CA VAL A 300 -9.02 24.13 2.63
C VAL A 300 -8.49 24.33 1.20
N ALA A 301 -7.16 24.27 1.03
CA ALA A 301 -6.51 24.33 -0.28
C ALA A 301 -6.89 23.16 -1.19
N LEU A 302 -6.97 21.94 -0.64
CA LEU A 302 -7.37 20.73 -1.37
C LEU A 302 -8.79 20.82 -1.95
N TYR A 303 -9.70 21.52 -1.27
CA TYR A 303 -11.06 21.81 -1.74
C TYR A 303 -11.15 23.09 -2.60
N GLY A 304 -10.00 23.64 -3.00
CA GLY A 304 -9.89 24.73 -3.97
C GLY A 304 -10.28 26.08 -3.40
N ARG A 305 -9.94 26.35 -2.13
CA ARG A 305 -10.12 27.64 -1.48
C ARG A 305 -8.82 28.15 -0.91
N ASP A 306 -8.77 29.47 -0.72
CA ASP A 306 -7.65 30.14 -0.08
C ASP A 306 -7.73 29.97 1.45
N PRO A 307 -6.75 29.29 2.07
CA PRO A 307 -6.76 29.07 3.51
C PRO A 307 -6.53 30.34 4.35
N ALA A 308 -6.07 31.44 3.74
CA ALA A 308 -5.95 32.71 4.46
C ALA A 308 -7.31 33.40 4.70
N THR A 309 -8.34 33.01 3.94
CA THR A 309 -9.63 33.72 3.91
C THR A 309 -10.84 32.84 4.16
N GLN A 310 -10.68 31.51 4.21
CA GLN A 310 -11.78 30.55 4.34
C GLN A 310 -11.46 29.51 5.42
N ASN A 311 -12.48 29.09 6.17
CA ASN A 311 -12.42 27.93 7.07
C ASN A 311 -13.24 26.74 6.52
N LEU A 312 -13.00 25.55 7.05
CA LEU A 312 -13.62 24.32 6.58
C LEU A 312 -15.13 24.27 6.82
N ASP A 313 -15.62 24.80 7.94
CA ASP A 313 -17.05 24.73 8.26
C ASP A 313 -17.89 25.62 7.33
N GLU A 314 -17.42 26.84 7.04
CA GLU A 314 -18.01 27.71 6.02
C GLU A 314 -17.97 27.06 4.64
N LEU A 315 -16.82 26.48 4.27
CA LEU A 315 -16.67 25.80 2.99
C LEU A 315 -17.61 24.59 2.88
N ARG A 316 -17.76 23.83 3.96
CA ARG A 316 -18.68 22.68 4.05
C ARG A 316 -20.13 23.15 3.94
N TYR A 317 -20.52 24.21 4.65
CA TYR A 317 -21.86 24.79 4.56
C TYR A 317 -22.20 25.26 3.15
N HIS A 318 -21.32 26.07 2.52
CA HIS A 318 -21.52 26.54 1.15
C HIS A 318 -21.58 25.38 0.14
N SER A 319 -20.75 24.35 0.33
CA SER A 319 -20.76 23.15 -0.52
C SER A 319 -22.06 22.37 -0.35
N PHE A 320 -22.57 22.26 0.88
CA PHE A 320 -23.85 21.62 1.18
C PHE A 320 -25.03 22.37 0.55
N VAL A 321 -25.12 23.69 0.73
CA VAL A 321 -26.20 24.51 0.13
C VAL A 321 -26.22 24.34 -1.40
N LYS A 322 -25.06 24.37 -2.05
CA LYS A 322 -24.94 24.14 -3.50
C LYS A 322 -25.31 22.71 -3.92
N ALA A 323 -25.01 21.72 -3.07
CA ALA A 323 -25.33 20.32 -3.35
C ALA A 323 -26.82 20.02 -3.14
N ALA A 324 -27.44 20.59 -2.10
CA ALA A 324 -28.84 20.42 -1.76
C ALA A 324 -29.79 20.98 -2.82
N ALA A 325 -29.33 21.94 -3.63
CA ALA A 325 -30.06 22.44 -4.80
C ALA A 325 -30.13 21.44 -5.97
N LYS A 326 -29.39 20.32 -5.92
CA LYS A 326 -29.34 19.30 -6.98
C LYS A 326 -30.27 18.12 -6.66
N THR A 327 -30.84 17.53 -7.71
CA THR A 327 -31.73 16.35 -7.61
C THR A 327 -31.02 15.07 -7.14
N LYS A 328 -29.71 14.97 -7.37
CA LYS A 328 -28.84 13.91 -6.86
C LYS A 328 -27.53 14.53 -6.39
N PHE A 329 -27.14 14.25 -5.16
CA PHE A 329 -25.84 14.64 -4.62
C PHE A 329 -25.32 13.58 -3.65
N ASN A 330 -23.99 13.52 -3.49
CA ASN A 330 -23.33 12.59 -2.58
C ASN A 330 -22.71 13.40 -1.42
N LEU A 331 -23.23 13.19 -0.21
CA LEU A 331 -22.75 13.84 1.02
C LEU A 331 -21.27 13.56 1.32
N ALA A 332 -20.75 12.41 0.90
CA ALA A 332 -19.34 12.04 1.12
C ALA A 332 -18.36 12.97 0.38
N ARG A 333 -18.81 13.74 -0.63
CA ARG A 333 -17.97 14.70 -1.34
C ARG A 333 -17.84 16.05 -0.64
N LEU A 334 -18.55 16.27 0.47
CA LEU A 334 -18.43 17.51 1.22
C LEU A 334 -17.07 17.58 1.92
N PRO A 335 -16.48 18.78 2.06
CA PRO A 335 -15.31 18.98 2.92
C PRO A 335 -15.57 18.46 4.33
N PRO A 336 -14.58 17.89 5.04
CA PRO A 336 -14.75 17.51 6.44
C PRO A 336 -15.12 18.72 7.30
N THR A 337 -15.68 18.46 8.49
CA THR A 337 -15.80 19.51 9.51
C THR A 337 -14.42 19.87 10.04
N THR A 338 -14.30 21.05 10.66
CA THR A 338 -13.07 21.48 11.34
C THR A 338 -12.59 20.39 12.31
N ASP A 339 -13.42 19.92 13.24
CA ASP A 339 -13.04 18.89 14.20
C ASP A 339 -12.52 17.59 13.56
N ALA A 340 -13.16 17.13 12.48
CA ALA A 340 -12.74 15.92 11.77
C ALA A 340 -11.39 16.12 11.06
N ALA A 341 -11.18 17.32 10.49
CA ALA A 341 -9.91 17.69 9.88
C ALA A 341 -8.77 17.79 10.90
N GLN A 342 -9.03 18.36 12.08
CA GLN A 342 -8.05 18.44 13.16
C GLN A 342 -7.62 17.05 13.63
N LEU A 343 -8.57 16.14 13.84
CA LEU A 343 -8.28 14.76 14.21
C LEU A 343 -7.48 14.04 13.13
N HIS A 344 -7.84 14.23 11.85
CA HIS A 344 -7.11 13.66 10.73
C HIS A 344 -5.67 14.18 10.64
N ALA A 345 -5.48 15.49 10.85
CA ALA A 345 -4.17 16.13 10.92
C ALA A 345 -3.34 15.56 12.06
N MET A 346 -3.91 15.44 13.26
CA MET A 346 -3.22 14.89 14.42
C MET A 346 -2.81 13.43 14.23
N ARG A 347 -3.68 12.61 13.62
CA ARG A 347 -3.32 11.23 13.25
C ARG A 347 -2.17 11.24 12.26
N SER A 348 -2.27 11.99 11.17
CA SER A 348 -1.22 12.11 10.14
C SER A 348 0.14 12.53 10.74
N TYR A 349 0.12 13.48 11.69
CA TYR A 349 1.29 13.90 12.44
C TYR A 349 1.89 12.77 13.29
N GLN A 350 1.06 12.04 14.04
CA GLN A 350 1.49 10.91 14.84
C GLN A 350 2.04 9.75 13.99
N CYS A 351 1.40 9.44 12.86
CA CYS A 351 1.85 8.43 11.90
C CYS A 351 3.29 8.72 11.44
N LYS A 352 3.54 9.97 11.02
CA LYS A 352 4.86 10.42 10.62
C LYS A 352 5.86 10.36 11.76
N HIS A 353 5.51 10.81 12.97
CA HIS A 353 6.44 10.77 14.10
C HIS A 353 6.76 9.33 14.51
N GLY A 354 5.81 8.41 14.40
CA GLY A 354 6.07 6.99 14.54
C GLY A 354 7.14 6.47 13.57
N TRP A 355 7.20 7.01 12.35
CA TRP A 355 8.25 6.69 11.37
C TRP A 355 9.63 7.25 11.75
N GLU A 356 9.69 8.43 12.38
CA GLU A 356 10.96 9.04 12.80
C GLU A 356 11.47 8.55 14.15
N THR A 357 10.61 8.33 15.15
CA THR A 357 11.03 7.87 16.49
C THR A 357 11.44 6.41 16.51
N LYS A 358 11.03 5.63 15.50
CA LYS A 358 11.52 4.27 15.27
C LYS A 358 12.81 4.22 14.43
N LYS A 359 13.39 5.38 14.05
CA LYS A 359 14.82 5.47 13.72
C LYS A 359 15.59 5.34 15.03
N ILE A 360 16.04 4.14 15.39
CA ILE A 360 16.94 3.96 16.54
C ILE A 360 17.92 2.83 16.21
N PRO A 361 19.15 2.90 16.72
CA PRO A 361 20.19 3.91 16.55
C PRO A 361 21.11 3.64 15.35
#